data_AF-A0A9X8H7N8-F1
#
_entry.id   AF-A0A9X8H7N8-F1
#
_cell.length_a   1.000
_cell.length_b   1.000
_cell.length_c   1.000
_cell.angle_alpha   90.00
_cell.angle_beta   90.00
_cell.angle_gamma   90.00
#
_symmetry.space_group_name_H-M   'P 1'
#
loop_
_entity.id
_entity.type
_entity.pdbx_description
1 polymer ?
#
loop_
_entity_poly.entity_id
_entity_poly.type
_entity_poly.pdbx_seq_one_letter_code
_entity_poly.pdbx_strand_id
1 'polypeptide(L)'
;MRVRKQGVRGAHPKDIVKFAERNTPPGSRDAYVQVARAASVTVDFLVRLNELLMADAATSRRPVHRHASSLDTALTWVMLLPDVAFPDAALSIEIKPKHGLLPSAPGLHPVKQTACRFCMHQLLKQAQGKVVRASAYCPLDLFSNDKARIARALKSLSSTPQNNLRVFSSCTEAGDSLEHSAEHSMAADQLDLVVELLHSHVDLLDDLKAMHAKDTLDIEGVFALSQLHAAIVGFISCSESEQQVEDGMMPVSQTLGQVLPMLSTDLSRQLDMYMPHALLTNTDVNVELWTELTIGQFQTVYSHVLDSFLVATTFKDCSVLLSLRPV
;
A
#
# COMPACT_ATOMS: atom_id res chain seq x y z
N MET A 1 9.51 -15.83 -8.34
CA MET A 1 10.47 -15.31 -7.33
C MET A 1 10.54 -13.80 -7.42
N ARG A 2 10.57 -13.07 -6.30
CA ARG A 2 10.70 -11.61 -6.24
C ARG A 2 11.94 -11.24 -5.43
N VAL A 3 12.82 -10.45 -6.03
CA VAL A 3 14.05 -9.93 -5.45
C VAL A 3 14.02 -8.41 -5.49
N ARG A 4 14.59 -7.76 -4.47
CA ARG A 4 14.65 -6.30 -4.41
C ARG A 4 15.69 -5.76 -5.39
N LYS A 5 15.41 -4.58 -5.95
CA LYS A 5 16.37 -3.81 -6.75
C LYS A 5 17.42 -3.16 -5.82
N GLN A 6 18.66 -3.05 -6.28
CA GLN A 6 19.71 -2.31 -5.59
C GLN A 6 19.28 -0.86 -5.28
N GLY A 7 19.63 -0.37 -4.09
CA GLY A 7 19.34 0.99 -3.63
C GLY A 7 17.89 1.23 -3.19
N VAL A 8 17.01 0.23 -3.29
CA VAL A 8 15.64 0.31 -2.78
C VAL A 8 15.63 -0.17 -1.32
N ARG A 9 15.14 0.67 -0.41
CA ARG A 9 14.88 0.26 0.98
C ARG A 9 13.57 -0.50 1.07
N GLY A 10 13.49 -1.48 1.96
CA GLY A 10 12.24 -2.20 2.22
C GLY A 10 12.37 -3.21 3.36
N ALA A 11 11.23 -3.69 3.86
CA ALA A 11 11.16 -4.69 4.92
C ALA A 11 11.79 -6.02 4.51
N HIS A 12 12.33 -6.75 5.48
CA HIS A 12 12.90 -8.08 5.25
C HIS A 12 11.81 -9.04 4.73
N PRO A 13 12.10 -9.98 3.80
CA PRO A 13 11.07 -10.86 3.23
C PRO A 13 10.26 -11.64 4.27
N LYS A 14 10.88 -12.07 5.37
CA LYS A 14 10.17 -12.72 6.49
C LYS A 14 9.14 -11.80 7.14
N ASP A 15 9.46 -10.52 7.28
CA ASP A 15 8.57 -9.55 7.91
C ASP A 15 7.41 -9.22 6.97
N ILE A 16 7.65 -9.17 5.66
CA ILE A 16 6.58 -9.04 4.65
C ILE A 16 5.61 -10.22 4.73
N VAL A 17 6.13 -11.45 4.85
CA VAL A 17 5.30 -12.66 4.98
C VAL A 17 4.45 -12.60 6.25
N LYS A 18 5.08 -12.35 7.41
CA LYS A 18 4.37 -12.20 8.69
C LYS A 18 3.34 -11.07 8.67
N PHE A 19 3.68 -9.97 8.02
CA PHE A 19 2.75 -8.85 7.86
C PHE A 19 1.52 -9.26 7.06
N ALA A 20 1.70 -9.99 5.95
CA ALA A 20 0.59 -10.48 5.13
C ALA A 20 -0.27 -11.52 5.88
N GLU A 21 0.34 -12.39 6.68
CA GLU A 21 -0.39 -13.37 7.53
C GLU A 21 -1.27 -12.69 8.59
N ARG A 22 -0.76 -11.62 9.21
CA ARG A 22 -1.47 -10.88 10.26
C ARG A 22 -2.56 -9.97 9.73
N ASN A 23 -2.40 -9.44 8.52
CA ASN A 23 -3.27 -8.40 7.95
C ASN A 23 -4.04 -8.93 6.75
N THR A 24 -4.74 -10.04 6.96
CA THR A 24 -5.62 -10.64 5.94
C THR A 24 -6.86 -9.74 5.75
N PRO A 25 -7.33 -9.51 4.50
CA PRO A 25 -8.60 -8.83 4.27
C PRO A 25 -9.78 -9.57 4.93
N PRO A 26 -10.94 -8.90 5.13
CA PRO A 26 -12.05 -9.46 5.90
C PRO A 26 -12.58 -10.80 5.38
N GLY A 27 -12.54 -11.04 4.06
CA GLY A 27 -13.00 -12.30 3.48
C GLY A 27 -14.52 -12.41 3.48
N SER A 28 -15.19 -11.35 3.05
CA SER A 28 -16.65 -11.20 3.15
C SER A 28 -17.39 -12.29 2.35
N ARG A 29 -16.84 -12.70 1.20
CA ARG A 29 -17.33 -13.82 0.39
C ARG A 29 -16.23 -14.84 0.05
N ASP A 30 -14.99 -14.37 -0.09
CA ASP A 30 -13.87 -15.16 -0.58
C ASP A 30 -12.82 -15.39 0.52
N ALA A 31 -12.27 -16.60 0.59
CA ALA A 31 -11.19 -16.90 1.53
C ALA A 31 -9.84 -16.41 0.96
N TYR A 32 -9.15 -15.56 1.73
CA TYR A 32 -7.79 -15.13 1.39
C TYR A 32 -6.76 -16.09 1.98
N VAL A 33 -5.88 -16.60 1.12
CA VAL A 33 -4.78 -17.48 1.53
C VAL A 33 -3.46 -16.75 1.32
N GLN A 34 -2.66 -16.67 2.39
CA GLN A 34 -1.28 -16.23 2.28
C GLN A 34 -0.47 -17.34 1.58
N VAL A 35 0.12 -17.01 0.43
CA VAL A 35 0.90 -17.96 -0.39
C VAL A 35 2.38 -17.60 -0.54
N ALA A 36 2.78 -16.41 -0.08
CA ALA A 36 4.14 -15.93 -0.25
C ALA A 36 5.08 -16.56 0.79
N ARG A 37 6.22 -17.07 0.35
CA ARG A 37 7.20 -17.72 1.23
C ARG A 37 8.53 -16.97 1.22
N ALA A 38 9.10 -16.75 2.39
CA ALA A 38 10.47 -16.26 2.51
C ALA A 38 11.44 -17.46 2.38
N ALA A 39 12.43 -17.36 1.49
CA ALA A 39 13.43 -18.39 1.28
C ALA A 39 14.84 -17.81 1.43
N SER A 40 15.71 -18.52 2.14
CA SER A 40 17.12 -18.16 2.26
C SER A 40 17.85 -18.47 0.96
N VAL A 41 18.74 -17.59 0.54
CA VAL A 41 19.60 -17.76 -0.62
C VAL A 41 21.03 -17.37 -0.27
N THR A 42 21.99 -17.92 -1.01
CA THR A 42 23.39 -17.50 -0.89
C THR A 42 23.63 -16.21 -1.66
N VAL A 43 24.64 -15.44 -1.25
CA VAL A 43 25.10 -14.26 -1.99
C VAL A 43 25.49 -14.66 -3.42
N ASP A 44 26.21 -15.77 -3.59
CA ASP A 44 26.60 -16.29 -4.90
C ASP A 44 25.42 -16.57 -5.82
N PHE A 45 24.29 -17.06 -5.27
CA PHE A 45 23.08 -17.27 -6.06
C PHE A 45 22.56 -15.94 -6.62
N LEU A 46 22.50 -14.88 -5.80
CA LEU A 46 22.02 -13.58 -6.25
C LEU A 46 23.00 -12.88 -7.20
N VAL A 47 24.31 -13.05 -7.00
CA VAL A 47 25.34 -12.54 -7.92
C VAL A 47 25.15 -13.17 -9.30
N ARG A 48 25.10 -14.51 -9.39
CA ARG A 48 24.88 -15.21 -10.66
C ARG A 48 23.54 -14.86 -11.31
N LEU A 49 22.47 -14.75 -10.51
CA LEU A 49 21.17 -14.32 -11.01
C LEU A 49 21.21 -12.89 -11.57
N ASN A 50 21.93 -11.98 -10.91
CA ASN A 50 22.11 -10.63 -11.40
C ASN A 50 22.91 -10.60 -12.69
N GLU A 51 23.98 -11.40 -12.82
CA GLU A 51 24.75 -11.54 -14.06
C GLU A 51 23.86 -11.99 -15.23
N LEU A 52 23.03 -13.01 -15.03
CA LEU A 52 22.05 -13.47 -16.04
C LEU A 52 21.09 -12.35 -16.43
N LEU A 53 20.54 -11.63 -15.45
CA LEU A 53 19.63 -10.51 -15.71
C LEU A 53 20.32 -9.34 -16.45
N MET A 54 21.61 -9.10 -16.18
CA MET A 54 22.38 -8.05 -16.86
C MET A 54 22.74 -8.48 -18.29
N ALA A 55 23.05 -9.76 -18.51
CA ALA A 55 23.24 -10.32 -19.85
C ALA A 55 21.96 -10.20 -20.71
N ASP A 56 20.78 -10.37 -20.09
CA ASP A 56 19.50 -10.17 -20.77
C ASP A 56 19.27 -8.73 -21.25
N ALA A 57 20.03 -7.73 -20.78
CA ALA A 57 19.96 -6.37 -21.32
C ALA A 57 20.43 -6.29 -22.79
N ALA A 58 21.30 -7.21 -23.21
CA ALA A 58 21.70 -7.36 -24.61
C ALA A 58 20.63 -8.08 -25.46
N THR A 59 19.54 -8.57 -24.85
CA THR A 59 18.44 -9.28 -25.51
C THR A 59 17.14 -8.48 -25.43
N SER A 60 16.16 -8.82 -26.27
CA SER A 60 14.80 -8.24 -26.18
C SER A 60 13.98 -8.76 -25.00
N ARG A 61 14.50 -9.68 -24.18
CA ARG A 61 13.78 -10.26 -23.03
C ARG A 61 13.61 -9.28 -21.86
N ARG A 62 14.41 -8.21 -21.84
CA ARG A 62 14.40 -7.22 -20.76
C ARG A 62 14.00 -5.83 -21.30
N PRO A 63 12.99 -5.16 -20.70
CA PRO A 63 12.61 -3.81 -21.13
C PRO A 63 13.77 -2.81 -21.01
N VAL A 64 13.94 -1.95 -22.02
CA VAL A 64 15.06 -0.98 -22.12
C VAL A 64 15.22 -0.12 -20.86
N HIS A 65 14.12 0.42 -20.34
CA HIS A 65 14.13 1.24 -19.11
C HIS A 65 14.58 0.47 -17.85
N ARG A 66 14.71 -0.87 -17.92
CA ARG A 66 15.16 -1.74 -16.82
C ARG A 66 16.61 -2.19 -16.99
N HIS A 67 17.27 -1.91 -18.12
CA HIS A 67 18.64 -2.35 -18.40
C HIS A 67 19.65 -1.87 -17.34
N ALA A 68 19.50 -0.63 -16.86
CA ALA A 68 20.35 -0.06 -15.81
C ALA A 68 19.96 -0.48 -14.38
N SER A 69 19.02 -1.43 -14.20
CA SER A 69 18.57 -1.84 -12.86
C SER A 69 19.24 -3.14 -12.42
N SER A 70 20.00 -3.12 -11.33
CA SER A 70 20.61 -4.30 -10.71
C SER A 70 19.74 -4.86 -9.57
N LEU A 71 19.93 -6.15 -9.25
CA LEU A 71 19.43 -6.74 -8.01
C LEU A 71 20.26 -6.27 -6.82
N ASP A 72 19.64 -6.24 -5.64
CA ASP A 72 20.37 -6.13 -4.37
C ASP A 72 20.98 -7.50 -4.02
N THR A 73 22.25 -7.69 -4.35
CA THR A 73 22.97 -8.97 -4.18
C THR A 73 23.42 -9.22 -2.74
N ALA A 74 23.34 -8.23 -1.86
CA ALA A 74 23.68 -8.38 -0.44
C ALA A 74 22.56 -9.06 0.38
N LEU A 75 21.40 -9.30 -0.23
CA LEU A 75 20.29 -9.98 0.43
C LEU A 75 20.61 -11.45 0.66
N THR A 76 20.15 -11.98 1.79
CA THR A 76 20.24 -13.41 2.13
C THR A 76 18.87 -14.10 2.09
N TRP A 77 17.81 -13.35 1.76
CA TRP A 77 16.45 -13.84 1.67
C TRP A 77 15.73 -13.24 0.45
N VAL A 78 14.89 -14.06 -0.18
CA VAL A 78 14.01 -13.68 -1.29
C VAL A 78 12.57 -14.10 -1.00
N MET A 79 11.63 -13.59 -1.80
CA MET A 79 10.22 -13.97 -1.70
C MET A 79 9.84 -14.89 -2.87
N LEU A 80 9.30 -16.06 -2.56
CA LEU A 80 8.69 -16.98 -3.51
C LEU A 80 7.19 -16.74 -3.51
N LEU A 81 6.60 -16.69 -4.71
CA LEU A 81 5.16 -16.54 -4.92
C LEU A 81 4.76 -17.55 -5.99
N PRO A 82 3.53 -18.09 -5.95
CA PRO A 82 3.01 -18.86 -7.06
C PRO A 82 3.01 -18.02 -8.33
N ASP A 83 3.28 -18.66 -9.46
CA ASP A 83 3.03 -18.06 -10.74
C ASP A 83 1.51 -18.09 -10.98
N VAL A 84 0.86 -16.94 -10.90
CA VAL A 84 -0.58 -16.80 -11.12
C VAL A 84 -0.91 -16.27 -12.52
N ALA A 85 0.11 -15.90 -13.30
CA ALA A 85 -0.09 -15.28 -14.60
C ALA A 85 0.02 -16.27 -15.76
N PHE A 86 0.75 -17.38 -15.60
CA PHE A 86 1.19 -18.19 -16.74
C PHE A 86 0.88 -19.71 -16.75
N PRO A 87 0.52 -20.41 -15.66
CA PRO A 87 0.34 -21.86 -15.74
C PRO A 87 -1.10 -22.22 -16.17
N ASP A 88 -1.44 -22.06 -17.46
CA ASP A 88 -2.72 -22.51 -18.09
C ASP A 88 -3.87 -21.48 -18.18
N ALA A 89 -3.61 -20.18 -17.94
CA ALA A 89 -4.63 -19.13 -18.09
C ALA A 89 -4.81 -18.71 -19.55
N ALA A 90 -6.06 -18.59 -20.01
CA ALA A 90 -6.37 -17.95 -21.29
C ALA A 90 -6.19 -16.43 -21.22
N LEU A 91 -6.48 -15.85 -20.04
CA LEU A 91 -6.38 -14.42 -19.80
C LEU A 91 -5.92 -14.12 -18.37
N SER A 92 -4.84 -13.38 -18.24
CA SER A 92 -4.29 -12.90 -16.97
C SER A 92 -4.23 -11.38 -16.95
N ILE A 93 -4.79 -10.75 -15.92
CA ILE A 93 -4.92 -9.29 -15.82
C ILE A 93 -4.34 -8.83 -14.49
N GLU A 94 -3.38 -7.92 -14.53
CA GLU A 94 -2.87 -7.20 -13.35
C GLU A 94 -3.50 -5.80 -13.29
N ILE A 95 -4.24 -5.50 -12.22
CA ILE A 95 -4.80 -4.17 -11.93
C ILE A 95 -4.14 -3.62 -10.67
N LYS A 96 -3.67 -2.37 -10.69
CA LYS A 96 -3.33 -1.61 -9.47
C LYS A 96 -4.46 -0.64 -9.16
N PRO A 97 -5.41 -1.01 -8.29
CA PRO A 97 -6.65 -0.28 -8.12
C PRO A 97 -6.45 1.08 -7.43
N LYS A 98 -5.34 1.26 -6.69
CA LYS A 98 -5.08 2.47 -5.88
C LYS A 98 -6.11 2.61 -4.77
N HIS A 99 -6.17 3.78 -4.13
CA HIS A 99 -6.96 4.00 -2.92
C HIS A 99 -8.42 4.30 -3.29
N GLY A 100 -9.36 3.51 -2.77
CA GLY A 100 -10.78 3.54 -3.11
C GLY A 100 -11.64 4.48 -2.26
N LEU A 101 -11.04 5.25 -1.35
CA LEU A 101 -11.73 6.12 -0.41
C LEU A 101 -11.24 7.56 -0.52
N LEU A 102 -12.09 8.49 -0.09
CA LEU A 102 -11.68 9.85 0.26
C LEU A 102 -11.40 9.87 1.77
N PRO A 103 -10.33 10.52 2.22
CA PRO A 103 -10.07 10.66 3.65
C PRO A 103 -11.13 11.54 4.29
N SER A 104 -11.57 11.18 5.51
CA SER A 104 -12.68 11.82 6.22
C SER A 104 -12.27 12.52 7.52
N ALA A 105 -10.98 12.45 7.90
CA ALA A 105 -10.50 13.12 9.11
C ALA A 105 -10.80 14.63 9.05
N PRO A 106 -11.19 15.26 10.17
CA PRO A 106 -11.43 16.69 10.19
C PRO A 106 -10.11 17.42 9.94
N GLY A 107 -10.20 18.64 9.42
CA GLY A 107 -9.02 19.49 9.34
C GLY A 107 -8.03 19.19 8.22
N LEU A 108 -8.29 18.15 7.45
CA LEU A 108 -7.56 17.86 6.23
C LEU A 108 -7.72 19.00 5.23
N HIS A 109 -6.69 19.18 4.41
CA HIS A 109 -6.74 20.14 3.31
C HIS A 109 -8.01 19.92 2.45
N PRO A 110 -8.84 20.95 2.18
CA PRO A 110 -10.16 20.80 1.57
C PRO A 110 -10.17 19.97 0.26
N VAL A 111 -9.15 20.15 -0.58
CA VAL A 111 -9.00 19.38 -1.84
C VAL A 111 -8.99 17.86 -1.64
N LYS A 112 -8.49 17.35 -0.50
CA LYS A 112 -8.40 15.92 -0.23
C LYS A 112 -9.76 15.31 0.07
N GLN A 113 -10.71 16.13 0.51
CA GLN A 113 -12.09 15.72 0.78
C GLN A 113 -12.94 15.66 -0.50
N THR A 114 -12.48 16.26 -1.60
CA THR A 114 -13.24 16.34 -2.86
C THR A 114 -12.55 15.66 -4.04
N ALA A 115 -11.23 15.44 -3.98
CA ALA A 115 -10.45 14.88 -5.08
C ALA A 115 -9.67 13.64 -4.64
N CYS A 116 -9.76 12.58 -5.45
CA CYS A 116 -9.08 11.33 -5.18
C CYS A 116 -7.54 11.48 -5.22
N ARG A 117 -6.82 10.79 -4.34
CA ARG A 117 -5.35 10.86 -4.26
C ARG A 117 -4.65 10.49 -5.57
N PHE A 118 -5.21 9.56 -6.34
CA PHE A 118 -4.68 9.18 -7.66
C PHE A 118 -4.83 10.32 -8.68
N CYS A 119 -6.02 10.93 -8.72
CA CYS A 119 -6.40 12.01 -9.62
C CYS A 119 -5.47 13.22 -9.42
N MET A 120 -5.29 13.64 -8.16
CA MET A 120 -4.33 14.70 -7.80
C MET A 120 -2.89 14.34 -8.23
N HIS A 121 -2.48 13.08 -8.04
CA HIS A 121 -1.14 12.65 -8.44
C HIS A 121 -0.93 12.63 -9.95
N GLN A 122 -1.97 12.33 -10.73
CA GLN A 122 -1.87 12.30 -12.20
C GLN A 122 -1.57 13.70 -12.74
N LEU A 123 -2.23 14.74 -12.20
CA LEU A 123 -1.94 16.13 -12.56
C LEU A 123 -0.49 16.51 -12.23
N LEU A 124 -0.02 16.15 -11.03
CA LEU A 124 1.37 16.38 -10.64
C LEU A 124 2.36 15.65 -11.57
N LYS A 125 2.11 14.38 -11.90
CA LYS A 125 2.96 13.60 -12.81
C LYS A 125 3.02 14.24 -14.20
N GLN A 126 1.89 14.73 -14.71
CA GLN A 126 1.83 15.41 -16.00
C GLN A 126 2.62 16.72 -15.96
N ALA A 127 2.42 17.55 -14.93
CA ALA A 127 3.17 18.80 -14.74
C ALA A 127 4.68 18.58 -14.63
N GLN A 128 5.11 17.44 -14.06
CA GLN A 128 6.51 17.04 -13.96
C GLN A 128 7.04 16.31 -15.22
N GLY A 129 6.25 16.17 -16.28
CA GLY A 129 6.64 15.46 -17.50
C GLY A 129 6.84 13.94 -17.32
N LYS A 130 6.40 13.37 -16.19
CA LYS A 130 6.52 11.92 -15.90
C LYS A 130 5.52 11.07 -16.69
N VAL A 131 4.45 11.70 -17.20
CA VAL A 131 3.46 11.08 -18.09
C VAL A 131 3.09 12.09 -19.17
N VAL A 132 2.82 11.61 -20.38
CA VAL A 132 2.40 12.46 -21.51
C VAL A 132 1.01 13.06 -21.27
N ARG A 133 0.11 12.27 -20.66
CA ARG A 133 -1.25 12.69 -20.30
C ARG A 133 -1.68 12.08 -18.97
N ALA A 134 -2.42 12.84 -18.17
CA ALA A 134 -3.12 12.34 -17.01
C ALA A 134 -4.13 11.26 -17.41
N SER A 135 -4.19 10.18 -16.63
CA SER A 135 -5.19 9.13 -16.83
C SER A 135 -6.58 9.61 -16.38
N ALA A 136 -7.61 9.25 -17.14
CA ALA A 136 -9.02 9.45 -16.76
C ALA A 136 -9.54 8.36 -15.79
N TYR A 137 -8.67 7.42 -15.38
CA TYR A 137 -9.00 6.42 -14.38
C TYR A 137 -9.24 7.06 -13.01
N CYS A 138 -10.35 6.70 -12.37
CA CYS A 138 -10.67 7.10 -11.01
C CYS A 138 -10.88 5.86 -10.13
N PRO A 139 -10.06 5.65 -9.08
CA PRO A 139 -10.28 4.57 -8.12
C PRO A 139 -11.67 4.62 -7.47
N LEU A 140 -12.21 5.81 -7.19
CA LEU A 140 -13.54 5.93 -6.59
C LEU A 140 -14.66 5.39 -7.49
N ASP A 141 -14.43 5.34 -8.81
CA ASP A 141 -15.34 4.70 -9.75
C ASP A 141 -15.20 3.17 -9.73
N LEU A 142 -13.98 2.65 -9.60
CA LEU A 142 -13.75 1.21 -9.45
C LEU A 142 -14.37 0.68 -8.14
N PHE A 143 -14.20 1.39 -7.03
CA PHE A 143 -14.72 1.01 -5.70
C PHE A 143 -16.14 1.53 -5.41
N SER A 144 -16.91 1.83 -6.46
CA SER A 144 -18.22 2.47 -6.32
C SER A 144 -19.37 1.52 -6.01
N ASN A 145 -19.18 0.21 -6.23
CA ASN A 145 -20.25 -0.78 -6.32
C ASN A 145 -21.36 -0.41 -7.32
N ASP A 146 -21.01 0.40 -8.33
CA ASP A 146 -21.88 0.76 -9.44
C ASP A 146 -21.26 0.22 -10.73
N LYS A 147 -21.98 -0.70 -11.38
CA LYS A 147 -21.52 -1.39 -12.58
C LYS A 147 -21.08 -0.43 -13.70
N ALA A 148 -21.81 0.67 -13.93
CA ALA A 148 -21.50 1.61 -15.00
C ALA A 148 -20.23 2.41 -14.68
N ARG A 149 -20.03 2.79 -13.41
CA ARG A 149 -18.81 3.45 -12.93
C ARG A 149 -17.61 2.51 -12.99
N ILE A 150 -17.77 1.24 -12.61
CA ILE A 150 -16.72 0.21 -12.73
C ILE A 150 -16.30 0.06 -14.21
N ALA A 151 -17.26 -0.08 -15.13
CA ALA A 151 -16.99 -0.17 -16.55
C ALA A 151 -16.24 1.07 -17.08
N ARG A 152 -16.63 2.27 -16.65
CA ARG A 152 -15.91 3.52 -16.97
C ARG A 152 -14.47 3.48 -16.45
N ALA A 153 -14.24 3.02 -15.22
CA ALA A 153 -12.91 2.94 -14.63
C ALA A 153 -12.01 1.97 -15.41
N LEU A 154 -12.51 0.78 -15.75
CA LEU A 154 -11.79 -0.22 -16.53
C LEU A 154 -11.50 0.27 -17.96
N LYS A 155 -12.47 0.92 -18.62
CA LYS A 155 -12.26 1.53 -19.95
C LYS A 155 -11.18 2.61 -19.93
N SER A 156 -11.15 3.43 -18.87
CA SER A 156 -10.10 4.43 -18.67
C SER A 156 -8.72 3.78 -18.45
N LEU A 157 -8.66 2.65 -17.74
CA LEU A 157 -7.44 1.86 -17.59
C LEU A 157 -6.98 1.29 -18.93
N SER A 158 -7.85 0.67 -19.73
CA SER A 158 -7.49 0.15 -21.06
C SER A 158 -7.02 1.27 -22.00
N SER A 159 -7.61 2.47 -21.90
CA SER A 159 -7.21 3.62 -22.72
C SER A 159 -5.89 4.26 -22.26
N THR A 160 -5.60 4.20 -20.96
CA THR A 160 -4.38 4.76 -20.35
C THR A 160 -3.81 3.83 -19.27
N PRO A 161 -3.21 2.68 -19.65
CA PRO A 161 -2.83 1.64 -18.70
C PRO A 161 -1.78 2.10 -17.70
N GLN A 162 -0.84 2.93 -18.16
CA GLN A 162 0.35 3.35 -17.40
C GLN A 162 0.98 2.15 -16.66
N ASN A 163 1.13 2.22 -15.34
CA ASN A 163 1.58 1.09 -14.51
C ASN A 163 0.42 0.48 -13.69
N ASN A 164 -0.82 0.79 -14.06
CA ASN A 164 -2.04 0.42 -13.37
C ASN A 164 -2.78 -0.76 -14.00
N LEU A 165 -2.55 -1.06 -15.28
CA LEU A 165 -3.13 -2.21 -15.96
C LEU A 165 -2.06 -2.95 -16.77
N ARG A 166 -2.06 -4.28 -16.70
CA ARG A 166 -1.36 -5.15 -17.64
C ARG A 166 -2.27 -6.31 -18.01
N VAL A 167 -2.26 -6.68 -19.29
CA VAL A 167 -3.03 -7.80 -19.80
C VAL A 167 -2.05 -8.78 -20.44
N PHE A 168 -2.22 -10.06 -20.12
CA PHE A 168 -1.45 -11.17 -20.66
C PHE A 168 -2.43 -12.18 -21.24
N SER A 169 -2.33 -12.44 -22.53
CA SER A 169 -3.11 -13.44 -23.26
C SER A 169 -2.20 -14.59 -23.67
N SER A 170 -2.69 -15.82 -23.62
CA SER A 170 -2.02 -16.96 -24.28
C SER A 170 -2.56 -17.06 -25.70
N CYS A 171 -1.75 -16.69 -26.69
CA CYS A 171 -2.04 -17.01 -28.09
C CYS A 171 -1.56 -18.44 -28.34
N THR A 172 -2.49 -19.39 -28.44
CA THR A 172 -2.22 -20.69 -29.03
C THR A 172 -2.20 -20.55 -30.55
N GLU A 173 -1.14 -19.98 -31.12
CA GLU A 173 -0.88 -20.23 -32.53
C GLU A 173 -0.34 -21.66 -32.66
N ALA A 174 -1.07 -22.48 -33.42
CA ALA A 174 -0.79 -23.88 -33.60
C ALA A 174 0.59 -24.09 -34.25
N GLY A 175 1.59 -24.50 -33.45
CA GLY A 175 2.79 -25.18 -33.98
C GLY A 175 4.12 -24.80 -33.37
N ASP A 176 4.29 -23.62 -32.75
CA ASP A 176 5.58 -23.21 -32.21
C ASP A 176 5.39 -22.39 -30.92
N SER A 177 6.26 -22.65 -29.94
CA SER A 177 6.54 -21.90 -28.69
C SER A 177 5.49 -20.87 -28.24
N LEU A 178 4.87 -21.06 -27.06
CA LEU A 178 3.99 -20.09 -26.39
C LEU A 178 4.63 -18.68 -26.34
N GLU A 179 4.32 -17.83 -27.32
CA GLU A 179 4.69 -16.43 -27.31
C GLU A 179 3.63 -15.65 -26.53
N HIS A 180 4.01 -15.19 -25.34
CA HIS A 180 3.15 -14.35 -24.50
C HIS A 180 3.33 -12.88 -24.89
N SER A 181 2.31 -12.30 -25.52
CA SER A 181 2.30 -10.86 -25.80
C SER A 181 1.66 -10.10 -24.63
N ALA A 182 2.32 -9.03 -24.17
CA ALA A 182 1.73 -8.12 -23.20
C ALA A 182 0.87 -7.10 -23.96
N GLU A 183 -0.44 -7.31 -23.95
CA GLU A 183 -1.38 -6.37 -24.52
C GLU A 183 -1.62 -5.19 -23.58
N HIS A 184 -1.75 -4.01 -24.17
CA HIS A 184 -2.03 -2.78 -23.41
C HIS A 184 -3.52 -2.50 -23.27
N SER A 185 -4.39 -3.26 -23.92
CA SER A 185 -5.84 -3.07 -23.90
C SER A 185 -6.54 -4.40 -23.71
N MET A 186 -7.76 -4.34 -23.19
CA MET A 186 -8.68 -5.49 -23.15
C MET A 186 -9.62 -5.40 -24.35
N ALA A 187 -10.01 -6.56 -24.90
CA ALA A 187 -11.13 -6.64 -25.83
C ALA A 187 -12.46 -6.31 -25.11
N ALA A 188 -13.51 -5.97 -25.86
CA ALA A 188 -14.78 -5.49 -25.29
C ALA A 188 -15.47 -6.55 -24.42
N ASP A 189 -15.51 -7.79 -24.90
CA ASP A 189 -16.01 -8.97 -24.19
C ASP A 189 -15.22 -9.28 -22.91
N GLN A 190 -13.90 -9.16 -22.96
CA GLN A 190 -13.04 -9.31 -21.78
C GLN A 190 -13.32 -8.23 -20.74
N LEU A 191 -13.56 -6.99 -21.18
CA LEU A 191 -13.89 -5.88 -20.29
C LEU A 191 -15.22 -6.11 -19.60
N ASP A 192 -16.25 -6.51 -20.34
CA ASP A 192 -17.57 -6.83 -19.78
C ASP A 192 -17.47 -7.98 -18.76
N LEU A 193 -16.70 -9.04 -19.07
CA LEU A 193 -16.46 -10.14 -18.15
C LEU A 193 -15.81 -9.68 -16.83
N VAL A 194 -14.79 -8.81 -16.89
CA VAL A 194 -14.13 -8.29 -15.69
C VAL A 194 -15.03 -7.34 -14.90
N VAL A 195 -15.87 -6.55 -15.59
CA VAL A 195 -16.91 -5.73 -14.93
C VAL A 195 -17.85 -6.61 -14.12
N GLU A 196 -18.41 -7.66 -14.73
CA GLU A 196 -19.33 -8.58 -14.06
C GLU A 196 -18.65 -9.30 -12.90
N LEU A 197 -17.40 -9.74 -13.08
CA LEU A 197 -16.65 -10.42 -12.05
C LEU A 197 -16.46 -9.52 -10.83
N LEU A 198 -15.93 -8.31 -11.02
CA LEU A 198 -15.63 -7.37 -9.93
C LEU A 198 -16.88 -6.78 -9.28
N HIS A 199 -18.01 -6.71 -9.98
CA HIS A 199 -19.25 -6.13 -9.46
C HIS A 199 -20.13 -7.16 -8.71
N SER A 200 -20.15 -8.43 -9.13
CA SER A 200 -21.17 -9.37 -8.64
C SER A 200 -20.68 -10.75 -8.24
N HIS A 201 -19.47 -11.15 -8.64
CA HIS A 201 -18.99 -12.50 -8.40
C HIS A 201 -17.98 -12.60 -7.25
N VAL A 202 -17.21 -11.53 -7.00
CA VAL A 202 -16.25 -11.46 -5.91
C VAL A 202 -16.49 -10.22 -5.05
N ASP A 203 -16.26 -10.34 -3.74
CA ASP A 203 -16.34 -9.18 -2.82
C ASP A 203 -14.95 -8.52 -2.63
N LEU A 204 -14.03 -8.80 -3.55
CA LEU A 204 -12.63 -8.35 -3.53
C LEU A 204 -12.49 -6.83 -3.36
N LEU A 205 -13.30 -6.05 -4.07
CA LEU A 205 -13.20 -4.59 -4.02
C LEU A 205 -13.69 -4.04 -2.67
N ASP A 206 -14.72 -4.64 -2.08
CA ASP A 206 -15.23 -4.23 -0.77
C ASP A 206 -14.26 -4.63 0.35
N ASP A 207 -13.69 -5.83 0.29
CA ASP A 207 -12.64 -6.27 1.22
C ASP A 207 -11.40 -5.37 1.14
N LEU A 208 -10.94 -5.03 -0.07
CA LEU A 208 -9.82 -4.08 -0.25
C LEU A 208 -10.17 -2.68 0.25
N LYS A 209 -11.40 -2.22 0.05
CA LYS A 209 -11.89 -0.93 0.55
C LYS A 209 -11.93 -0.91 2.07
N ALA A 210 -12.31 -2.01 2.73
CA ALA A 210 -12.23 -2.15 4.18
C ALA A 210 -10.78 -2.06 4.68
N MET A 211 -9.81 -2.62 3.93
CA MET A 211 -8.39 -2.45 4.25
C MET A 211 -7.92 -1.00 4.06
N HIS A 212 -8.42 -0.28 3.06
CA HIS A 212 -8.15 1.15 2.88
C HIS A 212 -8.74 2.01 4.00
N ALA A 213 -9.90 1.63 4.54
CA ALA A 213 -10.60 2.35 5.61
C ALA A 213 -9.86 2.33 6.96
N LYS A 214 -8.82 1.49 7.10
CA LYS A 214 -7.92 1.51 8.26
C LYS A 214 -7.12 2.81 8.37
N ASP A 215 -6.98 3.57 7.27
CA ASP A 215 -6.46 4.94 7.31
C ASP A 215 -7.55 5.91 7.78
N THR A 216 -7.68 6.08 9.08
CA THR A 216 -8.75 6.88 9.71
C THR A 216 -8.37 8.35 9.87
N LEU A 217 -7.07 8.66 9.94
CA LEU A 217 -6.57 10.02 10.18
C LEU A 217 -5.94 10.68 8.96
N ASP A 218 -5.68 9.91 7.90
CA ASP A 218 -4.80 10.31 6.80
C ASP A 218 -3.36 10.64 7.29
N ILE A 219 -2.42 10.70 6.35
CA ILE A 219 -1.02 11.03 6.64
C ILE A 219 -0.85 12.36 7.41
N GLU A 220 -1.72 13.35 7.23
CA GLU A 220 -1.64 14.62 7.96
C GLU A 220 -1.84 14.41 9.47
N GLY A 221 -2.85 13.62 9.87
CA GLY A 221 -3.07 13.31 11.28
C GLY A 221 -2.01 12.38 11.85
N VAL A 222 -1.63 11.33 11.10
CA VAL A 222 -0.54 10.42 11.51
C VAL A 222 0.77 11.19 11.70
N PHE A 223 1.06 12.17 10.83
CA PHE A 223 2.24 13.01 10.94
C PHE A 223 2.20 13.89 12.20
N ALA A 224 1.06 14.51 12.53
CA ALA A 224 0.91 15.27 13.77
C ALA A 224 1.19 14.41 15.01
N LEU A 225 0.62 13.21 15.09
CA LEU A 225 0.88 12.26 16.18
C LEU A 225 2.36 11.84 16.22
N SER A 226 3.01 11.65 15.07
CA SER A 226 4.43 11.30 15.01
C SER A 226 5.34 12.42 15.57
N GLN A 227 4.95 13.68 15.37
CA GLN A 227 5.67 14.83 15.92
C GLN A 227 5.52 14.89 17.45
N LEU A 228 4.31 14.63 17.97
CA LEU A 228 4.10 14.50 19.42
C LEU A 228 4.94 13.37 20.01
N HIS A 229 4.96 12.19 19.35
CA HIS A 229 5.80 11.08 19.78
C HIS A 229 7.29 11.45 19.82
N ALA A 230 7.79 12.16 18.81
CA ALA A 230 9.18 12.63 18.80
C ALA A 230 9.48 13.63 19.93
N ALA A 231 8.54 14.54 20.24
CA ALA A 231 8.67 15.50 21.34
C ALA A 231 8.72 14.77 22.70
N ILE A 232 7.88 13.77 22.91
CA ILE A 232 7.86 12.94 24.12
C ILE A 232 9.19 12.17 24.27
N VAL A 233 9.69 11.54 23.20
CA VAL A 233 10.98 10.83 23.25
C VAL A 233 12.11 11.78 23.64
N GLY A 234 12.13 12.98 23.06
CA GLY A 234 13.11 14.02 23.43
C GLY A 234 13.00 14.44 24.91
N PHE A 235 11.78 14.64 25.41
CA PHE A 235 11.52 14.97 26.81
C PHE A 235 12.02 13.89 27.78
N ILE A 236 11.72 12.61 27.50
CA ILE A 236 12.19 11.48 28.31
C ILE A 236 13.72 11.44 28.35
N SER A 237 14.37 11.57 27.19
CA SER A 237 15.84 11.56 27.11
C SER A 237 16.50 12.70 27.90
N CYS A 238 15.88 13.89 27.97
CA CYS A 238 16.38 14.98 28.81
C CYS A 238 16.18 14.70 30.31
N SER A 239 15.03 14.17 30.72
CA SER A 239 14.75 13.87 32.12
C SER A 239 15.68 12.80 32.72
N GLU A 240 16.07 11.79 31.94
CA GLU A 240 17.03 10.76 32.37
C GLU A 240 18.46 11.29 32.57
N SER A 241 18.81 12.39 31.90
CA SER A 241 20.14 13.02 32.05
C SER A 241 20.27 13.90 33.30
N GLU A 242 19.15 14.32 33.90
CA GLU A 242 19.11 15.23 35.05
C GLU A 242 18.82 14.51 36.39
N GLN A 243 18.26 13.30 36.38
CA GLN A 243 17.92 12.54 37.59
C GLN A 243 18.77 11.27 37.71
N GLN A 244 19.67 11.25 38.71
CA GLN A 244 20.26 10.01 39.21
C GLN A 244 19.13 9.11 39.73
N VAL A 245 18.97 7.97 39.06
CA VAL A 245 18.06 6.85 39.32
C VAL A 245 17.80 6.62 40.82
N GLU A 246 16.68 7.09 41.33
CA GLU A 246 15.93 6.40 42.38
C GLU A 246 14.57 6.02 41.78
N ASP A 247 14.38 4.70 41.63
CA ASP A 247 13.30 3.99 40.94
C ASP A 247 13.22 4.17 39.40
N GLY A 248 13.76 3.16 38.69
CA GLY A 248 13.80 3.05 37.22
C GLY A 248 12.44 2.81 36.55
N MET A 249 11.42 3.60 36.91
CA MET A 249 10.12 3.59 36.26
C MET A 249 10.07 4.73 35.26
N MET A 250 10.03 4.40 33.96
CA MET A 250 9.79 5.34 32.85
C MET A 250 8.61 6.27 33.21
N PRO A 251 8.59 7.55 32.76
CA PRO A 251 7.53 8.53 33.09
C PRO A 251 6.19 8.25 32.36
N VAL A 252 5.85 6.98 32.20
CA VAL A 252 4.66 6.45 31.49
C VAL A 252 3.36 6.95 32.13
N SER A 253 3.38 7.32 33.41
CA SER A 253 2.24 7.82 34.17
C SER A 253 1.97 9.32 34.02
N GLN A 254 2.92 10.10 33.49
CA GLN A 254 2.73 11.53 33.25
C GLN A 254 1.71 11.77 32.14
N THR A 255 0.93 12.84 32.28
CA THR A 255 -0.13 13.18 31.31
C THR A 255 0.41 14.03 30.17
N LEU A 256 -0.19 13.94 28.99
CA LEU A 256 0.17 14.76 27.83
C LEU A 256 -0.01 16.27 28.11
N GLY A 257 -0.91 16.64 29.01
CA GLY A 257 -1.10 18.01 29.48
C GLY A 257 0.16 18.63 30.10
N GLN A 258 1.04 17.80 30.66
CA GLN A 258 2.32 18.25 31.22
C GLN A 258 3.39 18.46 30.13
N VAL A 259 3.24 17.79 28.99
CA VAL A 259 4.14 17.90 27.81
C VAL A 259 3.71 19.05 26.89
N LEU A 260 2.41 19.40 26.88
CA LEU A 260 1.81 20.44 26.05
C LEU A 260 2.57 21.79 25.99
N PRO A 261 3.08 22.34 27.12
CA PRO A 261 3.80 23.61 27.11
C PRO A 261 5.08 23.62 26.26
N MET A 262 5.63 22.44 25.92
CA MET A 262 6.83 22.30 25.10
C MET A 262 6.53 22.22 23.60
N LEU A 263 5.25 22.05 23.23
CA LEU A 263 4.83 21.91 21.83
C LEU A 263 4.66 23.28 21.18
N SER A 264 4.89 23.36 19.87
CA SER A 264 4.56 24.56 19.12
C SER A 264 3.05 24.78 19.08
N THR A 265 2.62 26.04 19.00
CA THR A 265 1.19 26.41 18.91
C THR A 265 0.51 25.72 17.72
N ASP A 266 1.23 25.57 16.59
CA ASP A 266 0.73 24.88 15.41
C ASP A 266 0.50 23.39 15.65
N LEU A 267 1.44 22.71 16.32
CA LEU A 267 1.31 21.29 16.62
C LEU A 267 0.17 21.04 17.61
N SER A 268 0.04 21.86 18.66
CA SER A 268 -1.07 21.76 19.61
C SER A 268 -2.43 21.89 18.91
N ARG A 269 -2.56 22.88 18.01
CA ARG A 269 -3.78 23.06 17.20
C ARG A 269 -4.07 21.86 16.30
N GLN A 270 -3.05 21.26 15.69
CA GLN A 270 -3.22 20.04 14.89
C GLN A 270 -3.68 18.86 15.76
N LEU A 271 -3.09 18.70 16.95
CA LEU A 271 -3.45 17.63 17.88
C LEU A 271 -4.89 17.76 18.38
N ASP A 272 -5.36 18.97 18.67
CA ASP A 272 -6.77 19.22 19.03
C ASP A 272 -7.75 18.74 17.94
N MET A 273 -7.33 18.75 16.68
CA MET A 273 -8.15 18.30 15.55
C MET A 273 -8.09 16.78 15.37
N TYR A 274 -6.90 16.17 15.48
CA TYR A 274 -6.68 14.76 15.12
C TYR A 274 -6.78 13.79 16.30
N MET A 275 -6.40 14.19 17.52
CA MET A 275 -6.40 13.29 18.69
C MET A 275 -7.78 12.75 19.06
N PRO A 276 -8.87 13.56 19.09
CA PRO A 276 -10.20 13.02 19.35
C PRO A 276 -10.58 11.91 18.37
N HIS A 277 -10.19 12.04 17.10
CA HIS A 277 -10.47 11.04 16.07
C HIS A 277 -9.58 9.80 16.22
N ALA A 278 -8.33 9.96 16.63
CA ALA A 278 -7.44 8.85 16.97
C ALA A 278 -8.04 8.00 18.09
N LEU A 279 -8.61 8.65 19.12
CA LEU A 279 -9.23 7.99 20.27
C LEU A 279 -10.53 7.26 19.91
N LEU A 280 -11.37 7.82 19.03
CA LEU A 280 -12.58 7.11 18.56
C LEU A 280 -12.29 5.75 17.90
N THR A 281 -11.08 5.57 17.37
CA THR A 281 -10.67 4.33 16.72
C THR A 281 -9.97 3.35 17.65
N ASN A 282 -9.77 3.72 18.93
CA ASN A 282 -9.10 2.92 19.93
C ASN A 282 -9.98 2.79 21.19
N THR A 283 -10.67 1.67 21.31
CA THR A 283 -11.69 1.45 22.36
C THR A 283 -11.13 1.24 23.76
N ASP A 284 -9.82 1.03 23.89
CA ASP A 284 -9.19 0.63 25.16
C ASP A 284 -8.80 1.84 26.02
N VAL A 285 -9.03 3.07 25.53
CA VAL A 285 -8.69 4.30 26.22
C VAL A 285 -9.92 5.19 26.35
N ASN A 286 -10.36 5.42 27.59
CA ASN A 286 -11.52 6.24 27.90
C ASN A 286 -11.09 7.48 28.69
N VAL A 287 -10.88 8.58 27.98
CA VAL A 287 -10.59 9.91 28.53
C VAL A 287 -11.48 10.94 27.85
N GLU A 288 -11.89 11.98 28.58
CA GLU A 288 -12.72 13.05 27.98
C GLU A 288 -11.86 14.00 27.14
N LEU A 289 -10.66 14.33 27.63
CA LEU A 289 -9.71 15.20 26.95
C LEU A 289 -8.43 14.42 26.60
N TRP A 290 -7.96 14.57 25.37
CA TRP A 290 -6.73 13.90 24.93
C TRP A 290 -5.50 14.31 25.75
N THR A 291 -5.53 15.48 26.39
CA THR A 291 -4.48 15.99 27.27
C THR A 291 -4.36 15.20 28.57
N GLU A 292 -5.38 14.44 28.95
CA GLU A 292 -5.40 13.60 30.15
C GLU A 292 -4.74 12.24 29.92
N LEU A 293 -4.49 11.87 28.66
CA LEU A 293 -3.79 10.64 28.32
C LEU A 293 -2.45 10.61 29.01
N THR A 294 -2.12 9.47 29.60
CA THR A 294 -0.74 9.23 30.00
C THR A 294 0.15 9.02 28.78
N ILE A 295 1.45 9.24 28.92
CA ILE A 295 2.43 8.95 27.87
C ILE A 295 2.30 7.50 27.37
N GLY A 296 2.09 6.55 28.28
CA GLY A 296 1.87 5.14 27.91
C GLY A 296 0.60 4.91 27.09
N GLN A 297 -0.52 5.52 27.51
CA GLN A 297 -1.77 5.42 26.76
C GLN A 297 -1.63 6.03 25.36
N PHE A 298 -0.96 7.18 25.25
CA PHE A 298 -0.65 7.79 23.97
C PHE A 298 0.20 6.87 23.08
N GLN A 299 1.26 6.25 23.61
CA GLN A 299 2.11 5.33 22.84
C GLN A 299 1.31 4.15 22.27
N THR A 300 0.36 3.61 23.04
CA THR A 300 -0.56 2.55 22.57
C THR A 300 -1.46 3.06 21.44
N VAL A 301 -2.08 4.23 21.61
CA VAL A 301 -2.94 4.85 20.58
C VAL A 301 -2.16 5.14 19.31
N TYR A 302 -0.99 5.77 19.44
CA TYR A 302 -0.12 6.10 18.32
C TYR A 302 0.34 4.86 17.56
N SER A 303 0.76 3.81 18.26
CA SER A 303 1.19 2.56 17.63
C SER A 303 0.05 1.91 16.84
N HIS A 304 -1.16 1.86 17.41
CA HIS A 304 -2.33 1.31 16.74
C HIS A 304 -2.72 2.10 15.47
N VAL A 305 -2.73 3.43 15.56
CA VAL A 305 -3.02 4.32 14.43
C VAL A 305 -1.96 4.17 13.33
N LEU A 306 -0.68 4.15 13.71
CA LEU A 306 0.42 4.00 12.76
C LEU A 306 0.36 2.64 12.06
N ASP A 307 0.12 1.55 12.80
CA ASP A 307 -0.02 0.21 12.22
C ASP A 307 -1.21 0.17 11.24
N SER A 308 -2.35 0.73 11.62
CA SER A 308 -3.55 0.80 10.76
C SER A 308 -3.29 1.59 9.47
N PHE A 309 -2.58 2.71 9.57
CA PHE A 309 -2.14 3.50 8.42
C PHE A 309 -1.18 2.73 7.50
N LEU A 310 -0.20 2.02 8.07
CA LEU A 310 0.76 1.20 7.31
C LEU A 310 0.06 0.05 6.57
N VAL A 311 -0.98 -0.54 7.17
CA VAL A 311 -1.83 -1.53 6.51
C VAL A 311 -2.59 -0.92 5.34
N ALA A 312 -3.32 0.16 5.56
CA ALA A 312 -4.09 0.82 4.51
C ALA A 312 -3.23 1.27 3.33
N THR A 313 -2.05 1.84 3.60
CA THR A 313 -1.12 2.29 2.55
C THR A 313 -0.49 1.11 1.79
N THR A 314 -0.28 -0.03 2.43
CA THR A 314 0.17 -1.25 1.76
C THR A 314 -0.88 -1.79 0.78
N PHE A 315 -2.15 -1.88 1.22
CA PHE A 315 -3.26 -2.36 0.38
C PHE A 315 -3.70 -1.35 -0.70
N LYS A 316 -3.37 -0.07 -0.54
CA LYS A 316 -3.54 0.92 -1.61
C LYS A 316 -2.64 0.63 -2.82
N ASP A 317 -1.40 0.18 -2.59
CA ASP A 317 -0.41 -0.02 -3.64
C ASP A 317 -0.23 -1.50 -4.04
N CYS A 318 -1.12 -2.38 -3.58
CA CYS A 318 -1.16 -3.77 -4.01
C CYS A 318 -1.63 -3.90 -5.46
N SER A 319 -1.22 -4.99 -6.11
CA SER A 319 -1.78 -5.41 -7.40
C SER A 319 -2.84 -6.48 -7.15
N VAL A 320 -3.95 -6.39 -7.86
CA VAL A 320 -4.93 -7.46 -8.04
C VAL A 320 -4.55 -8.21 -9.30
N LEU A 321 -4.40 -9.53 -9.22
CA LEU A 321 -4.16 -10.39 -10.37
C LEU A 321 -5.39 -11.29 -10.56
N LEU A 322 -6.02 -11.17 -11.73
CA LEU A 322 -7.13 -12.01 -12.15
C LEU A 322 -6.60 -13.01 -13.17
N SER A 323 -6.84 -14.29 -12.96
CA SER A 323 -6.45 -15.36 -13.88
C SER A 323 -7.70 -16.14 -14.28
N LEU A 324 -8.08 -16.01 -15.55
CA LEU A 324 -9.31 -16.59 -16.10
C LEU A 324 -8.95 -17.76 -17.01
N ARG A 325 -9.63 -18.89 -16.79
CA ARG A 325 -9.49 -20.12 -17.56
C ARG A 325 -10.78 -20.40 -18.33
N PRO A 326 -10.71 -20.88 -19.58
CA PRO A 326 -11.89 -21.42 -20.25
C PRO A 326 -12.43 -22.59 -19.41
N VAL A 327 -13.75 -22.67 -19.29
CA VAL A 327 -14.45 -23.80 -18.67
C VAL A 327 -14.77 -24.84 -19.73
#